data_AF-A0A2U1FFU4-F1
#
_entry.id   AF-A0A2U1FFU4-F1
#
_cell.length_a   1.000
_cell.length_b   1.000
_cell.length_c   1.000
_cell.angle_alpha   90.00
_cell.angle_beta   90.00
_cell.angle_gamma   90.00
#
_symmetry.space_group_name_H-M   'P 1'
#
loop_
_entity.id
_entity.type
_entity.pdbx_description
1 polymer ?
#
loop_
_entity_poly.entity_id
_entity_poly.type
_entity_poly.pdbx_seq_one_letter_code
_entity_poly.pdbx_strand_id
1 'polypeptide(L)' 'MPEDDHPKIDDDVISCATDILMRRYGCDVEEAGSKLRDWSRETNLGVLTVAAWLIEDAAGGGSGGGI' A
#
# COMPACT_ATOMS: atom_id res chain seq x y z
N MET A 1 20.62 -24.60 -1.80
CA MET A 1 20.24 -23.35 -1.10
C MET A 1 18.76 -23.18 -1.38
N PRO A 2 17.88 -23.07 -0.38
CA PRO A 2 16.49 -22.73 -0.67
C PRO A 2 16.52 -21.33 -1.31
N GLU A 3 16.01 -21.24 -2.53
CA GLU A 3 15.60 -19.96 -3.11
C GLU A 3 14.47 -19.49 -2.20
N ASP A 4 14.77 -18.50 -1.37
CA ASP A 4 13.81 -17.76 -0.56
C ASP A 4 12.89 -17.01 -1.56
N ASP A 5 11.97 -17.77 -2.15
CA ASP A 5 10.94 -17.33 -3.09
C ASP A 5 9.82 -16.67 -2.28
N HIS A 6 10.08 -15.45 -1.79
CA HIS A 6 9.09 -14.61 -1.14
C HIS A 6 9.50 -13.12 -1.27
N PRO A 7 8.64 -12.23 -1.78
CA PRO A 7 7.89 -12.34 -3.03
C PRO A 7 7.95 -11.01 -3.82
N LYS A 8 8.08 -11.04 -5.15
CA LYS A 8 7.95 -9.83 -6.00
C LYS A 8 6.64 -9.07 -5.76
N ILE A 9 5.62 -9.81 -5.32
CA ILE A 9 4.28 -9.32 -4.98
C ILE A 9 4.34 -8.26 -3.85
N ASP A 10 5.22 -8.42 -2.86
CA ASP A 10 5.32 -7.45 -1.75
C ASP A 10 5.88 -6.10 -2.22
N ASP A 11 6.90 -6.13 -3.08
CA ASP A 11 7.47 -4.94 -3.71
C ASP A 11 6.48 -4.25 -4.67
N ASP A 12 5.73 -5.02 -5.47
CA ASP A 12 4.72 -4.49 -6.39
C ASP A 12 3.57 -3.78 -5.65
N VAL A 13 3.08 -4.37 -4.55
CA VAL A 13 2.00 -3.77 -3.72
C VAL A 13 2.48 -2.49 -3.04
N ILE A 14 3.68 -2.49 -2.47
CA ILE A 14 4.24 -1.29 -1.83
C ILE A 14 4.50 -0.20 -2.87
N SER A 15 5.03 -0.55 -4.04
CA SER A 15 5.28 0.39 -5.13
C SER A 15 3.98 1.04 -5.63
N CYS A 16 2.93 0.25 -5.84
CA CYS A 16 1.63 0.74 -6.29
C CYS A 16 0.97 1.67 -5.25
N ALA A 17 0.99 1.27 -3.97
CA ALA A 17 0.50 2.12 -2.89
C ALA A 17 1.29 3.43 -2.75
N THR A 18 2.60 3.38 -2.96
CA THR A 18 3.47 4.56 -2.94
C THR A 18 3.12 5.51 -4.08
N ASP A 19 2.92 5.01 -5.30
CA ASP A 19 2.49 5.82 -6.46
C ASP A 19 1.12 6.49 -6.22
N ILE A 20 0.17 5.77 -5.62
CA ILE A 20 -1.12 6.34 -5.20
C ILE A 20 -0.92 7.50 -4.22
N LEU A 21 -0.07 7.32 -3.21
CA LEU A 21 0.23 8.37 -2.22
C LEU A 21 0.89 9.58 -2.89
N MET A 22 1.85 9.36 -3.79
CA MET A 22 2.48 10.44 -4.56
C MET A 22 1.45 11.24 -5.35
N ARG A 23 0.52 10.58 -6.05
CA ARG A 23 -0.53 11.26 -6.82
C ARG A 23 -1.54 11.99 -5.94
N ARG A 24 -1.92 11.40 -4.79
CA ARG A 24 -2.97 11.93 -3.90
C ARG A 24 -2.48 13.10 -3.06
N TYR A 25 -1.23 13.06 -2.62
CA TYR A 25 -0.63 14.08 -1.74
C TYR A 25 0.38 15.00 -2.44
N GLY A 26 0.78 14.69 -3.68
CA GLY A 26 1.76 15.49 -4.44
C GLY A 26 3.17 15.43 -3.84
N CYS A 27 3.53 14.34 -3.18
CA CYS A 27 4.85 14.15 -2.55
C CYS A 27 5.74 13.19 -3.34
N ASP A 28 7.03 13.15 -3.02
CA ASP A 28 8.01 12.24 -3.64
C ASP A 28 7.91 10.81 -3.10
N VAL A 29 8.62 9.88 -3.76
CA VAL A 29 8.63 8.45 -3.42
C VAL A 29 9.13 8.18 -2.00
N GLU A 30 10.11 8.94 -1.51
CA GLU A 30 10.63 8.82 -0.15
C GLU A 30 9.61 9.27 0.90
N GLU A 31 8.92 10.39 0.66
CA GLU A 31 7.85 10.87 1.55
C GLU A 31 6.65 9.94 1.53
N ALA A 32 6.25 9.44 0.36
CA ALA A 32 5.16 8.49 0.22
C ALA A 32 5.47 7.17 0.95
N GLY A 33 6.69 6.66 0.81
CA GLY A 33 7.15 5.48 1.55
C GLY A 33 7.22 5.72 3.07
N SER A 34 7.63 6.91 3.50
CA SER A 34 7.63 7.30 4.91
C SER A 34 6.20 7.34 5.47
N LYS A 35 5.27 7.98 4.76
CA LYS A 35 3.84 8.02 5.11
C LYS A 35 3.24 6.62 5.23
N LEU A 36 3.53 5.73 4.28
CA LEU A 36 3.02 4.37 4.30
C LEU A 36 3.49 3.60 5.55
N ARG A 37 4.78 3.77 5.94
CA ARG A 37 5.30 3.18 7.18
C ARG A 37 4.71 3.83 8.42
N ASP A 38 4.50 5.14 8.40
CA ASP A 38 3.91 5.86 9.53
C ASP A 38 2.48 5.35 9.79
N TRP A 39 1.66 5.26 8.75
CA TRP A 39 0.32 4.67 8.82
C TRP A 39 0.33 3.23 9.32
N SER A 40 1.28 2.40 8.85
CA SER A 40 1.43 1.03 9.37
C SER A 40 1.65 0.99 10.89
N ARG A 41 2.41 1.94 11.43
CA ARG A 41 2.65 2.07 12.88
C ARG A 41 1.43 2.60 13.61
N GLU A 42 0.77 3.61 13.05
CA GLU A 42 -0.44 4.20 13.63
C GLU A 42 -1.59 3.20 13.73
N THR A 43 -1.80 2.40 12.68
CA THR A 43 -2.87 1.39 12.64
C THR A 43 -2.47 0.07 13.31
N ASN A 44 -1.19 -0.08 13.69
CA ASN A 44 -0.61 -1.37 14.10
C ASN A 44 -0.86 -2.49 13.06
N LEU A 45 -0.90 -2.11 11.79
CA LEU A 45 -1.07 -3.03 10.66
C LEU A 45 0.26 -3.13 9.93
N GLY A 46 0.59 -4.29 9.38
CA GLY A 46 1.79 -4.43 8.55
C GLY A 46 1.75 -3.46 7.35
N VAL A 47 2.93 -3.00 6.91
CA VAL A 47 3.07 -2.08 5.75
C VAL A 47 2.32 -2.61 4.53
N LEU A 48 2.39 -3.91 4.27
CA LEU A 48 1.68 -4.58 3.18
C LEU A 48 0.16 -4.49 3.31
N THR A 49 -0.38 -4.66 4.52
CA THR A 49 -1.83 -4.57 4.76
C THR A 49 -2.34 -3.16 4.49
N VAL A 50 -1.59 -2.14 4.93
CA VAL A 50 -1.93 -0.74 4.65
C VAL A 50 -1.82 -0.43 3.16
N ALA A 51 -0.77 -0.94 2.50
CA ALA A 51 -0.57 -0.77 1.06
C ALA A 51 -1.70 -1.40 0.24
N ALA A 52 -2.10 -2.63 0.56
CA ALA A 52 -3.22 -3.32 -0.09
C ALA A 52 -4.53 -2.55 0.09
N TRP A 53 -4.83 -2.11 1.32
CA TRP A 53 -6.01 -1.30 1.61
C TRP A 53 -6.03 0.00 0.81
N LEU A 54 -4.88 0.68 0.68
CA LEU A 54 -4.71 1.89 -0.13
C LEU A 54 -5.04 1.65 -1.61
N ILE A 55 -4.59 0.52 -2.15
CA ILE A 55 -4.86 0.14 -3.54
C ILE A 55 -6.35 -0.11 -3.74
N GLU A 56 -7.00 -0.83 -2.82
CA GLU A 56 -8.45 -1.09 -2.88
C GLU A 56 -9.28 0.20 -2.75
N ASP A 57 -8.89 1.11 -1.85
CA ASP A 57 -9.51 2.44 -1.70
C ASP A 57 -9.38 3.26 -2.99
N ALA A 58 -8.17 3.33 -3.55
CA ALA A 58 -7.89 4.09 -4.77
C ALA A 58 -8.52 3.49 -6.03
N ALA A 59 -8.69 2.17 -6.08
CA ALA A 59 -9.42 1.48 -7.15
C ALA A 59 -10.92 1.79 -7.14
N GLY A 60 -11.42 2.48 -6.11
CA GLY A 60 -12.82 2.92 -6.01
C GLY A 60 -13.69 1.88 -5.32
N GLY A 61 -13.27 1.44 -4.12
CA GLY A 61 -13.99 0.49 -3.26
C GLY A 61 -15.51 0.63 -3.30
N GLY A 62 -16.14 -0.18 -4.15
CA GLY A 62 -17.57 -0.39 -4.18
C GLY A 62 -18.01 -1.11 -2.92
N SER A 63 -18.29 -0.36 -1.86
CA SER A 63 -19.36 -0.74 -0.93
C SER A 63 -20.69 -0.62 -1.70
N GLY A 64 -21.01 -1.64 -2.50
CA GLY A 64 -22.08 -1.56 -3.49
C GLY A 64 -22.71 -2.90 -3.87
N GLY A 65 -22.99 -3.76 -2.89
CA GLY A 65 -23.98 -4.83 -2.99
C GLY A 65 -24.45 -5.12 -1.57
N GLY A 66 -25.67 -4.83 -1.13
CA GLY A 66 -26.94 -4.86 -1.84
C GLY A 66 -27.69 -6.13 -1.48
N ILE A 67 -28.09 -6.29 -0.21
CA ILE A 67 -29.41 -6.72 0.32
C ILE A 67 -29.43 -6.47 1.83
#